data_AF-A0A920UA46-F1
#
_entry.id   AF-A0A920UA46-F1
#
_cell.length_a   1.000
_cell.length_b   1.000
_cell.length_c   1.000
_cell.angle_alpha   90.00
_cell.angle_beta   90.00
_cell.angle_gamma   90.00
#
_symmetry.space_group_name_H-M   'P 1'
#
loop_
_entity.id
_entity.type
_entity.pdbx_description
1 polymer ?
#
loop_
_entity_poly.entity_id
_entity_poly.type
_entity_poly.pdbx_seq_one_letter_code
_entity_poly.pdbx_strand_id
1 'polypeptide(L)' 'MAFHYRTVHGARGSANLRRAFSLRMVGDDARYVQRRGATSPPFDGHGMVDGQRLRQDWFPMLPLGVG' A
#
# COMPACT_ATOMS: atom_id res chain seq x y z
N MET A 1 -13.73 7.06 0.78
CA MET A 1 -12.84 7.64 1.83
C MET A 1 -11.41 7.55 1.31
N ALA A 2 -10.68 8.65 1.35
CA ALA A 2 -9.25 8.70 1.03
C ALA A 2 -8.58 9.59 2.09
N PHE A 3 -7.42 9.18 2.57
CA PHE A 3 -6.64 9.93 3.55
C PHE A 3 -5.15 9.76 3.26
N HIS A 4 -4.36 10.74 3.66
CA HIS A 4 -2.91 10.71 3.49
C HIS A 4 -2.27 9.72 4.47
N TYR A 5 -1.12 9.12 4.14
CA TYR A 5 -0.40 8.20 5.04
C TYR A 5 0.01 8.82 6.40
N ARG A 6 0.00 10.15 6.49
CA ARG A 6 0.30 10.90 7.72
C ARG A 6 -0.94 11.22 8.55
N THR A 7 -2.13 10.86 8.07
CA THR A 7 -3.38 11.10 8.79
C THR A 7 -3.54 10.05 9.90
N VAL A 8 -3.54 10.51 11.15
CA VAL A 8 -4.00 9.70 12.27
C VAL A 8 -5.49 9.42 12.11
N HIS A 9 -5.88 8.16 12.21
CA HIS A 9 -7.27 7.73 12.06
C HIS A 9 -7.58 6.57 13.01
N GLY A 10 -8.88 6.36 13.26
CA GLY A 10 -9.38 5.28 14.10
C GLY A 10 -10.76 4.84 13.65
N ALA A 11 -11.21 3.68 14.14
CA ALA A 11 -12.54 3.15 13.83
C ALA A 11 -13.28 2.81 15.13
N ARG A 12 -14.57 3.16 15.21
CA ARG A 12 -15.44 2.75 16.32
C ARG A 12 -15.76 1.26 16.21
N GLY A 13 -16.02 0.59 17.35
CA GLY A 13 -16.55 -0.77 17.40
C GLY A 13 -17.89 -0.90 16.65
N SER A 14 -18.30 -2.14 16.35
CA SER A 14 -19.56 -2.45 15.68
C SER A 14 -20.25 -3.63 16.36
N ALA A 15 -21.55 -3.51 16.66
CA ALA A 15 -22.34 -4.61 17.21
C ALA A 15 -22.70 -5.68 16.15
N ASN A 16 -22.63 -5.31 14.86
CA ASN A 16 -22.86 -6.18 13.72
C ASN A 16 -21.59 -6.33 12.87
N LEU A 17 -21.53 -7.34 11.99
CA LEU A 17 -20.41 -7.52 11.06
C LEU A 17 -20.24 -6.30 10.16
N ARG A 18 -19.06 -5.67 10.20
CA ARG A 18 -18.68 -4.56 9.31
C ARG A 18 -17.47 -4.97 8.47
N ARG A 19 -17.65 -5.08 7.16
CA ARG A 19 -16.59 -5.37 6.19
C ARG A 19 -16.05 -4.07 5.60
N ALA A 20 -14.75 -4.02 5.36
CA ALA A 20 -14.09 -2.90 4.68
C ALA A 20 -13.08 -3.45 3.67
N PHE A 21 -12.88 -2.70 2.59
CA PHE A 21 -11.84 -2.92 1.61
C PHE A 21 -10.94 -1.69 1.59
N SER A 22 -9.63 -1.90 1.72
CA SER A 22 -8.65 -0.82 1.78
C SER A 22 -7.61 -0.99 0.68
N LEU A 23 -7.35 0.08 -0.05
CA LEU A 23 -6.26 0.18 -1.01
C LEU A 23 -5.17 1.11 -0.48
N ARG A 24 -3.93 0.79 -0.83
CA ARG A 24 -2.76 1.64 -0.63
C ARG A 24 -2.25 2.05 -2.00
N MET A 25 -2.35 3.33 -2.31
CA MET A 25 -1.84 3.91 -3.56
C MET A 25 -0.58 4.71 -3.23
N VAL A 26 0.41 4.70 -4.12
CA VAL A 26 1.68 5.40 -3.99
C VAL A 26 2.03 6.04 -5.33
N GLY A 27 2.93 7.03 -5.32
CA GLY A 27 3.45 7.65 -6.53
C GLY A 27 4.19 6.64 -7.41
N ASP A 28 4.24 6.91 -8.72
CA ASP A 28 5.00 6.13 -9.69
C ASP A 28 6.53 6.25 -9.51
N ASP A 29 6.97 7.24 -8.72
CA ASP A 29 8.33 7.47 -8.29
C ASP A 29 8.68 6.81 -6.94
N ALA A 30 7.74 6.08 -6.32
CA ALA A 30 7.93 5.43 -5.04
C ALA A 30 9.09 4.41 -5.07
N ARG A 31 9.83 4.33 -3.97
CA ARG A 31 11.01 3.47 -3.83
C ARG A 31 10.88 2.53 -2.65
N TYR A 32 11.39 1.31 -2.84
CA TYR A 32 11.50 0.31 -1.81
C TYR A 32 12.49 0.73 -0.72
N VAL A 33 12.15 0.41 0.53
CA VAL A 33 13.03 0.52 1.68
C VAL A 33 12.75 -0.64 2.61
N GLN A 34 13.78 -1.40 2.95
CA GLN A 34 13.72 -2.46 3.92
C GLN A 34 13.51 -1.84 5.30
N ARG A 35 12.46 -2.26 6.00
CA ARG A 35 12.18 -1.84 7.37
C ARG A 35 12.53 -2.98 8.32
N ARG A 36 13.00 -2.64 9.51
CA ARG A 36 13.20 -3.63 10.57
C ARG A 36 11.82 -4.14 11.00
N GLY A 37 11.60 -5.45 10.90
CA GLY A 37 10.35 -6.11 11.26
C GLY A 37 9.47 -6.47 10.06
N ALA A 38 8.51 -7.38 10.29
CA ALA A 38 7.60 -7.84 9.26
C ALA A 38 6.61 -6.75 8.84
N THR A 39 6.33 -6.68 7.54
CA THR A 39 5.20 -5.92 6.99
C THR A 39 3.93 -6.76 7.03
N SER A 40 2.75 -6.11 7.03
CA SER A 40 1.45 -6.79 6.92
C SER A 40 0.63 -6.22 5.75
N PRO A 41 0.32 -7.04 4.74
CA PRO A 41 0.79 -8.43 4.56
C PRO A 41 2.31 -8.50 4.38
N PRO A 42 2.95 -9.67 4.63
CA PRO A 42 4.34 -9.88 4.26
C PRO A 42 4.53 -9.70 2.76
N PHE A 43 5.64 -9.09 2.37
CA PHE A 43 6.06 -8.97 0.98
C PHE A 43 7.35 -9.77 0.80
N ASP A 44 7.25 -11.09 0.80
CA ASP A 44 8.41 -11.97 0.62
C ASP A 44 8.62 -12.31 -0.86
N GLY A 45 9.85 -12.61 -1.28
CA GLY A 45 10.12 -13.09 -2.65
C GLY A 45 10.12 -12.01 -3.74
N HIS A 46 10.02 -10.73 -3.40
CA HIS A 46 10.07 -9.64 -4.39
C HIS A 46 11.48 -9.26 -4.87
N GLY A 47 12.55 -9.71 -4.18
CA GLY A 47 13.95 -9.50 -4.60
C GLY A 47 14.39 -8.05 -4.84
N MET A 48 13.70 -7.07 -4.24
CA MET A 48 14.03 -5.65 -4.36
C MET A 48 15.02 -5.27 -3.28
N VAL A 49 15.87 -4.29 -3.55
CA VAL A 49 16.80 -3.71 -2.58
C VAL A 49 16.52 -2.22 -2.38
N ASP A 50 17.04 -1.67 -1.28
CA ASP A 50 16.79 -0.29 -0.87
C ASP A 50 17.07 0.71 -1.99
N GLY A 51 16.14 1.66 -2.15
CA GLY A 51 16.23 2.71 -3.16
C GLY A 51 15.75 2.31 -4.56
N GLN A 52 15.49 1.03 -4.85
CA GLN A 52 14.88 0.65 -6.13
C GLN A 52 13.47 1.22 -6.25
N ARG A 53 13.08 1.66 -7.45
CA ARG A 53 11.68 1.97 -7.74
C ARG A 53 10.83 0.72 -7.56
N LEU A 54 9.59 0.88 -7.11
CA LEU A 54 8.68 -0.25 -6.95
C LEU A 54 8.44 -0.92 -8.31
N ARG A 55 8.60 -2.24 -8.35
CA ARG A 55 8.44 -3.03 -9.57
C ARG A 55 6.97 -3.12 -9.99
N GLN A 56 6.68 -2.92 -11.27
CA GLN A 56 5.31 -2.92 -11.77
C GLN A 56 4.62 -4.29 -11.70
N ASP A 57 5.37 -5.39 -11.75
CA ASP A 57 4.83 -6.75 -11.61
C ASP A 57 4.39 -7.07 -10.17
N TRP A 58 4.83 -6.27 -9.20
CA TRP A 58 4.40 -6.34 -7.79
C TRP A 58 3.43 -5.22 -7.41
N PHE A 59 3.62 -4.03 -7.99
CA PHE A 59 2.84 -2.82 -7.74
C PHE A 59 2.29 -2.32 -9.08
N PRO A 60 1.13 -2.82 -9.52
CA PRO A 60 0.61 -2.52 -10.84
C PRO A 60 0.28 -1.03 -10.97
N MET A 61 0.52 -0.49 -12.17
CA MET A 61 0.16 0.88 -12.51
C MET A 61 -1.35 1.01 -12.65
N LEU A 62 -1.90 2.03 -12.01
CA LEU A 62 -3.27 2.45 -12.32
C LEU A 62 -3.25 3.16 -13.68
N PRO A 63 -4.07 2.75 -14.65
CA PRO A 63 -4.15 3.44 -15.92
C PRO A 63 -4.65 4.86 -15.68
N LEU A 64 -3.93 5.83 -16.24
CA LEU A 64 -4.49 7.16 -16.45
C LEU A 64 -5.56 6.96 -17.53
N GLY A 65 -6.84 7.05 -17.15
CA GLY A 65 -7.93 6.76 -18.06
C GLY A 65 -7.76 7.52 -19.36
N VAL A 66 -7.44 6.78 -20.43
CA VAL A 66 -7.71 7.22 -21.80
C VAL A 66 -9.10 6.68 -22.09
N GLY A 67 -10.07 7.59 -22.20
CA GLY A 67 -11.32 7.30 -22.88
C GLY A 67 -11.07 7.04 -24.35
#